data_AF-A0A9D0C0B0-F1
#
_entry.id   AF-A0A9D0C0B0-F1
#
_cell.length_a   1.000
_cell.length_b   1.000
_cell.length_c   1.000
_cell.angle_alpha   90.00
_cell.angle_beta   90.00
_cell.angle_gamma   90.00
#
_symmetry.space_group_name_H-M   'P 1'
#
loop_
_entity.id
_entity.type
_entity.pdbx_description
1 polymer ?
#
loop_
_entity_poly.entity_id
_entity_poly.type
_entity_poly.pdbx_seq_one_letter_code
_entity_poly.pdbx_strand_id
1 'polypeptide(L)'
;AAIIAKEAGIDEDTAGKLVKIAHAARNLKGHGLDEGISTRLLVYAATLMNKGIEARAACRMALVRPITDDADIRSTLDHAIDSVFA
;
A
#
# COMPACT_ATOMS: atom_id res chain seq x y z
N ALA A 1 4.31 10.01 -5.56
CA ALA A 1 3.42 9.53 -6.64
C ALA A 1 4.20 9.31 -7.94
N ALA A 2 4.87 10.34 -8.47
CA ALA A 2 5.61 10.29 -9.74
C ALA A 2 6.52 9.05 -9.94
N ILE A 3 7.33 8.68 -8.94
CA ILE A 3 8.17 7.48 -9.01
C ILE A 3 7.33 6.21 -9.24
N ILE A 4 6.24 6.05 -8.51
CA ILE A 4 5.39 4.85 -8.59
C ILE A 4 4.70 4.80 -9.95
N ALA A 5 4.14 5.93 -10.41
CA ALA A 5 3.50 6.05 -11.71
C ALA A 5 4.49 5.69 -12.84
N LYS A 6 5.71 6.23 -12.79
CA LYS A 6 6.75 5.98 -13.79
C LYS A 6 7.23 4.54 -13.81
N GLU A 7 7.54 3.97 -12.65
CA GLU A 7 8.14 2.63 -12.54
C GLU A 7 7.13 1.51 -12.77
N ALA A 8 5.86 1.70 -12.39
CA ALA A 8 4.84 0.67 -12.52
C ALA A 8 3.91 0.86 -13.73
N GLY A 9 3.99 2.00 -14.42
CA GLY A 9 3.15 2.31 -15.59
C GLY A 9 1.67 2.51 -15.25
N ILE A 10 1.36 3.06 -14.06
CA ILE A 10 0.00 3.41 -13.64
C ILE A 10 -0.23 4.91 -13.68
N ASP A 11 -1.49 5.35 -13.65
CA ASP A 11 -1.84 6.77 -13.60
C ASP A 11 -1.47 7.41 -12.25
N GLU A 12 -1.34 8.74 -12.24
CA GLU A 12 -0.92 9.49 -11.06
C GLU A 12 -1.95 9.49 -9.92
N ASP A 13 -3.25 9.35 -10.22
CA ASP A 13 -4.30 9.29 -9.19
C ASP A 13 -4.19 7.99 -8.40
N THR A 14 -4.06 6.85 -9.09
CA THR A 14 -3.81 5.54 -8.48
C THR A 14 -2.50 5.55 -7.68
N ALA A 15 -1.44 6.14 -8.22
CA ALA A 15 -0.17 6.29 -7.50
C ALA A 15 -0.31 7.20 -6.26
N GLY A 16 -1.15 8.24 -6.32
CA GLY A 16 -1.48 9.10 -5.20
C GLY A 16 -2.21 8.36 -4.07
N LYS A 17 -3.19 7.53 -4.42
CA LYS A 17 -3.91 6.64 -3.48
C LYS A 17 -2.96 5.69 -2.75
N LEU A 18 -2.03 5.06 -3.48
CA LEU A 18 -1.00 4.20 -2.89
C LEU A 18 -0.11 4.97 -1.89
N VAL A 19 0.30 6.20 -2.22
CA VAL A 19 1.09 7.04 -1.31
C VAL A 19 0.30 7.39 -0.04
N LYS A 20 -1.00 7.65 -0.15
CA LYS A 20 -1.87 7.92 1.00
C LYS A 20 -1.90 6.73 1.98
N ILE A 21 -2.00 5.50 1.46
CA ILE A 21 -1.92 4.27 2.28
C ILE A 21 -0.55 4.14 2.95
N ALA A 22 0.55 4.41 2.22
CA ALA A 22 1.88 4.38 2.81
C ALA A 22 2.07 5.39 3.95
N HIS A 23 1.47 6.58 3.85
CA HIS A 23 1.52 7.56 4.94
C HIS A 23 0.81 7.04 6.19
N ALA A 24 -0.37 6.40 6.05
CA ALA A 24 -1.07 5.79 7.18
C ALA A 24 -0.19 4.73 7.87
N ALA A 25 0.43 3.82 7.11
CA ALA A 25 1.31 2.80 7.67
C ALA A 25 2.57 3.38 8.32
N ARG A 26 3.18 4.41 7.73
CA ARG A 26 4.38 5.06 8.29
C ARG A 26 4.11 5.77 9.61
N ASN A 27 2.88 6.27 9.80
CA ASN A 27 2.46 6.86 11.07
C ASN A 27 2.28 5.83 12.18
N LEU A 28 2.18 4.54 11.84
CA LEU A 28 2.14 3.43 12.81
C LEU A 28 3.54 2.92 13.18
N LYS A 29 4.60 3.46 12.58
CA LYS A 29 5.98 3.08 12.94
C LYS A 29 6.24 3.45 14.41
N GLY A 30 6.70 2.48 15.21
CA GLY A 30 6.86 2.61 16.66
C GLY A 30 5.56 2.43 17.46
N HIS A 31 4.43 2.20 16.79
CA HIS A 31 3.10 1.95 17.37
C HIS A 31 2.54 0.61 16.87
N GLY A 32 3.38 -0.43 16.87
CA GLY A 32 3.03 -1.79 16.41
C GLY A 32 3.58 -2.16 15.03
N LEU A 33 4.26 -1.23 14.34
CA LEU A 33 5.12 -1.54 13.20
C LEU A 33 6.57 -1.18 13.49
N ASP A 34 7.50 -2.08 13.18
CA ASP A 34 8.94 -1.82 13.24
C ASP A 34 9.36 -0.86 12.10
N GLU A 35 8.79 -1.06 10.92
CA GLU A 35 9.01 -0.24 9.73
C GLU A 35 7.72 0.04 8.96
N GLY A 36 7.65 1.19 8.30
CA GLY A 36 6.54 1.56 7.44
C GLY A 36 6.69 1.03 6.01
N ILE A 37 5.65 1.21 5.20
CA ILE A 37 5.65 0.80 3.78
C ILE A 37 6.76 1.52 3.00
N SER A 38 7.67 0.74 2.40
CA SER A 38 8.73 1.24 1.53
C SER A 38 8.21 1.61 0.13
N THR A 39 8.96 2.46 -0.58
CA THR A 39 8.65 2.78 -1.99
C THR A 39 8.66 1.53 -2.88
N ARG A 40 9.48 0.52 -2.56
CA ARG A 40 9.54 -0.75 -3.30
C ARG A 40 8.21 -1.50 -3.23
N LEU A 41 7.59 -1.57 -2.05
CA LEU A 41 6.29 -2.21 -1.88
C LEU A 41 5.17 -1.46 -2.62
N LEU A 42 5.26 -0.13 -2.70
CA LEU A 42 4.33 0.67 -3.50
C LEU A 42 4.43 0.37 -5.00
N VAL A 43 5.65 0.22 -5.51
CA VAL A 43 5.88 -0.18 -6.90
C VAL A 43 5.35 -1.60 -7.15
N TYR A 44 5.47 -2.53 -6.18
CA TYR A 44 4.89 -3.87 -6.31
C TYR A 44 3.37 -3.85 -6.36
N ALA A 45 2.71 -3.11 -5.46
CA ALA A 45 1.26 -2.97 -5.47
C ALA A 45 0.78 -2.38 -6.81
N ALA A 46 1.42 -1.30 -7.27
CA ALA A 46 1.11 -0.68 -8.56
C ALA A 46 1.35 -1.63 -9.74
N THR A 47 2.42 -2.43 -9.71
CA THR A 47 2.72 -3.41 -10.76
C THR A 47 1.65 -4.51 -10.82
N LEU A 48 1.15 -4.97 -9.66
CA LEU A 48 0.04 -5.92 -9.61
C LEU A 48 -1.24 -5.32 -10.19
N MET A 49 -1.56 -4.07 -9.83
CA MET A 49 -2.71 -3.35 -10.40
C MET A 49 -2.60 -3.19 -11.92
N ASN A 50 -1.42 -2.82 -12.42
CA ASN A 50 -1.17 -2.69 -13.86
C ASN A 50 -1.31 -4.03 -14.60
N LYS A 51 -1.14 -5.16 -13.91
CA LYS A 51 -1.38 -6.51 -14.43
C LYS A 51 -2.83 -7.00 -14.27
N GLY A 52 -3.75 -6.13 -13.86
CA GLY A 52 -5.18 -6.43 -13.73
C GLY A 52 -5.59 -7.03 -12.40
N ILE A 53 -4.72 -7.05 -11.38
CA ILE A 53 -5.13 -7.43 -10.02
C ILE A 53 -5.93 -6.26 -9.43
N GLU A 54 -7.06 -6.60 -8.80
CA GLU A 54 -7.92 -5.61 -8.12
C GLU A 54 -7.12 -4.81 -7.08
N ALA A 55 -7.42 -3.51 -6.94
CA ALA A 55 -6.61 -2.58 -6.17
C ALA A 55 -6.48 -2.97 -4.68
N ARG A 56 -7.58 -3.35 -4.02
CA ARG A 56 -7.56 -3.78 -2.62
C ARG A 56 -6.77 -5.08 -2.47
N ALA A 57 -6.98 -6.05 -3.37
CA ALA A 57 -6.21 -7.30 -3.37
C ALA A 57 -4.69 -7.07 -3.55
N ALA A 58 -4.30 -6.22 -4.51
CA ALA A 58 -2.91 -5.84 -4.76
C ALA A 58 -2.28 -5.15 -3.53
N CYS A 59 -3.01 -4.22 -2.91
CA CYS A 59 -2.55 -3.53 -1.70
C CYS A 59 -2.37 -4.50 -0.53
N ARG A 60 -3.36 -5.36 -0.25
CA ARG A 60 -3.25 -6.33 0.85
C ARG A 60 -2.03 -7.23 0.67
N MET A 61 -1.84 -7.77 -0.54
CA MET A 61 -0.73 -8.67 -0.86
C MET A 61 0.64 -7.98 -0.74
N ALA A 62 0.79 -6.78 -1.31
CA ALA A 62 2.10 -6.14 -1.43
C ALA A 62 2.43 -5.18 -0.27
N LEU A 63 1.43 -4.61 0.39
CA LEU A 63 1.61 -3.54 1.39
C LEU A 63 1.37 -3.99 2.83
N VAL A 64 0.56 -5.03 3.05
CA VAL A 64 0.14 -5.45 4.41
C VAL A 64 0.82 -6.74 4.83
N ARG A 65 0.63 -7.83 4.07
CA ARG A 65 1.18 -9.15 4.41
C ARG A 65 2.71 -9.15 4.61
N PRO A 66 3.52 -8.38 3.87
CA PRO A 66 4.97 -8.43 4.03
C PRO A 66 5.52 -7.68 5.25
N ILE A 67 4.74 -6.82 5.91
CA ILE A 67 5.27 -5.91 6.94
C ILE A 67 4.77 -6.20 8.34
N THR A 68 3.79 -7.11 8.50
CA THR A 68 3.27 -7.47 9.82
C THR A 68 2.53 -8.80 9.83
N ASP A 69 2.74 -9.56 10.90
CA ASP A 69 1.94 -10.75 11.25
C ASP A 69 0.89 -10.47 12.32
N ASP A 70 0.87 -9.26 12.89
CA ASP A 70 -0.08 -8.84 13.91
C ASP A 70 -1.48 -8.64 13.31
N ALA A 71 -2.49 -9.28 13.91
CA ALA A 71 -3.84 -9.26 13.39
C ALA A 71 -4.49 -7.87 13.45
N ASP A 72 -4.21 -7.09 14.50
CA ASP A 72 -4.81 -5.78 14.73
C ASP A 72 -4.18 -4.72 13.82
N ILE A 73 -2.85 -4.79 13.63
CA ILE A 73 -2.15 -3.93 12.67
C ILE A 73 -2.60 -4.23 11.25
N ARG A 74 -2.74 -5.51 10.88
CA ARG A 74 -3.29 -5.88 9.56
C ARG A 74 -4.70 -5.34 9.37
N SER A 75 -5.58 -5.51 10.35
CA SER A 75 -6.94 -4.98 10.30
C SER A 75 -6.95 -3.46 10.10
N THR A 76 -6.08 -2.73 10.82
CA THR A 76 -5.95 -1.27 10.70
C THR A 76 -5.52 -0.85 9.30
N LEU A 77 -4.52 -1.53 8.73
CA LEU A 77 -4.05 -1.25 7.37
C LEU A 77 -5.06 -1.64 6.30
N ASP A 78 -5.77 -2.75 6.48
CA ASP A 78 -6.83 -3.20 5.56
C ASP A 78 -7.97 -2.17 5.53
N HIS A 79 -8.39 -1.62 6.67
CA HIS A 79 -9.36 -0.52 6.72
C HIS A 79 -8.87 0.75 6.00
N ALA A 80 -7.59 1.09 6.13
CA ALA A 80 -7.01 2.23 5.41
C ALA A 80 -7.05 2.01 3.88
N ILE A 81 -6.80 0.79 3.42
CA ILE A 81 -6.92 0.41 2.01
C ILE A 81 -8.36 0.55 1.53
N ASP A 82 -9.32 -0.02 2.27
CA ASP A 82 -10.73 0.01 1.91
C ASP A 82 -11.28 1.44 1.87
N SER A 83 -10.84 2.31 2.79
CA SER A 83 -11.23 3.72 2.81
C SER A 83 -10.69 4.52 1.62
N VAL A 84 -9.48 4.18 1.14
CA VAL A 84 -8.84 4.89 0.02
C VAL A 84 -9.38 4.44 -1.35
N PHE A 85 -9.76 3.17 -1.46
CA PHE A 85 -10.31 2.57 -2.68
C PHE A 85 -11.82 2.27 -2.56
N ALA A 86 -12.54 3.07 -1.77
CA ALA A 86 -14.00 3.02 -1.64
C ALA A 86 -14.69 3.45 -2.94
#